data_AF-A0A7J8XCB4-F1
#
_entry.id   AF-A0A7J8XCB4-F1
#
_cell.length_a   1.000
_cell.length_b   1.000
_cell.length_c   1.000
_cell.angle_alpha   90.00
_cell.angle_beta   90.00
_cell.angle_gamma   90.00
#
_symmetry.space_group_name_H-M   'P 1'
#
loop_
_entity.id
_entity.type
_entity.pdbx_description
1 polymer ?
#
loop_
_entity_poly.entity_id
_entity_poly.type
_entity_poly.pdbx_seq_one_letter_code
_entity_poly.pdbx_strand_id
1 'polypeptide(L)'
;MIDAIRACQHHKVGLTWIPVSPLWRTLRKVCNTHVFTSMKLDATQYLRRNKIQELIANVGKSFHKCEAIKIGQAIFDTTINVLSNTIFSVDLADPNSSSAQEFRKIVCDIMVEAGKPNLADYFPLLKKIDPKGVRC
;
A
#
# COMPACT_ATOMS: atom_id res chain seq x y z
N MET A 1 13.04 14.25 -1.76
CA MET A 1 12.75 12.87 -1.32
C MET A 1 12.47 12.95 0.16
N ILE A 2 11.31 12.45 0.57
CA ILE A 2 10.70 12.65 1.88
C ILE A 2 11.58 11.99 2.96
N ASP A 3 12.02 12.76 3.95
CA ASP A 3 13.01 12.30 4.94
C ASP A 3 12.48 11.14 5.80
N ALA A 4 11.16 11.08 6.03
CA ALA A 4 10.48 9.99 6.75
C ALA A 4 10.76 8.60 6.15
N ILE A 5 10.89 8.52 4.83
CA ILE A 5 11.11 7.26 4.10
C ILE A 5 12.54 6.76 4.28
N ARG A 6 13.45 7.63 4.75
CA ARG A 6 14.84 7.29 5.00
C ARG A 6 15.04 6.62 6.35
N ALA A 7 14.13 6.82 7.31
CA ALA A 7 14.20 6.22 8.65
C ALA A 7 14.40 4.70 8.59
N CYS A 8 13.56 4.01 7.80
CA CYS A 8 13.63 2.56 7.60
C CYS A 8 14.50 2.15 6.39
N GLN A 9 15.35 3.05 5.88
CA GLN A 9 16.20 2.84 4.70
C GLN A 9 15.47 2.43 3.42
N HIS A 10 14.15 2.60 3.32
CA HIS A 10 13.36 2.21 2.14
C HIS A 10 13.82 2.90 0.85
N HIS A 11 14.38 4.10 0.94
CA HIS A 11 15.02 4.82 -0.18
C HIS A 11 16.23 4.11 -0.81
N LYS A 12 16.75 3.02 -0.22
CA LYS A 12 17.87 2.25 -0.78
C LYS A 12 17.43 1.06 -1.64
N VAL A 13 16.24 0.51 -1.38
CA VAL A 13 15.79 -0.76 -2.01
C VAL A 13 14.36 -0.73 -2.54
N GLY A 14 13.49 0.12 -2.00
CA GLY A 14 12.08 0.18 -2.38
C GLY A 14 11.92 0.78 -3.77
N LEU A 15 11.29 0.04 -4.70
CA LEU A 15 11.08 0.47 -6.09
C LEU A 15 10.43 1.86 -6.20
N THR A 16 9.51 2.17 -5.29
CA THR A 16 8.82 3.48 -5.21
C THR A 16 9.75 4.64 -4.86
N TRP A 17 10.87 4.36 -4.18
CA TRP A 17 11.67 5.36 -3.49
C TRP A 17 13.11 5.46 -3.99
N ILE A 18 13.66 4.42 -4.60
CA ILE A 18 15.02 4.45 -5.15
C ILE A 18 15.10 5.35 -6.39
N PRO A 19 16.21 6.08 -6.60
CA PRO A 19 16.41 6.86 -7.82
C PRO A 19 16.55 5.94 -9.04
N VAL A 20 16.34 6.52 -10.23
CA VAL A 20 16.56 5.83 -11.50
C VAL A 20 18.01 5.35 -11.56
N SER A 21 18.17 4.03 -11.56
CA SER A 21 19.44 3.32 -11.41
C SER A 21 19.33 1.93 -12.07
N PRO A 22 20.42 1.19 -12.26
CA PRO A 22 20.35 -0.19 -12.75
C PRO A 22 19.41 -1.07 -11.90
N LEU A 23 19.47 -0.97 -10.57
CA LEU A 23 18.57 -1.68 -9.67
C LEU A 23 17.09 -1.33 -9.92
N TRP A 24 16.78 -0.04 -10.02
CA TRP A 24 15.42 0.42 -10.32
C TRP A 24 14.92 -0.11 -11.66
N ARG A 25 15.75 -0.08 -12.70
CA ARG A 25 15.40 -0.59 -14.04
C ARG A 25 15.13 -2.09 -13.99
N THR A 26 15.95 -2.85 -13.26
CA THR A 26 15.77 -4.30 -13.07
C THR A 26 14.46 -4.61 -12.35
N LEU A 27 14.19 -3.97 -11.21
CA LEU A 27 12.95 -4.17 -10.45
C LEU A 27 11.71 -3.80 -11.28
N ARG A 28 11.76 -2.64 -11.97
CA ARG A 28 10.66 -2.21 -12.86
C ARG A 28 10.44 -3.18 -14.02
N LYS A 29 11.52 -3.71 -14.61
CA LYS A 29 11.44 -4.73 -15.65
C LYS A 29 10.74 -5.98 -15.12
N VAL A 30 11.18 -6.50 -13.96
CA VAL A 30 10.54 -7.68 -13.33
C VAL A 30 9.04 -7.47 -13.09
N CYS A 31 8.66 -6.32 -12.52
CA CYS A 31 7.25 -5.98 -12.33
C CYS A 31 6.47 -6.02 -13.65
N ASN A 32 7.00 -5.39 -14.70
CA ASN A 32 6.31 -5.29 -15.99
C ASN A 32 6.30 -6.60 -16.79
N THR A 33 7.33 -7.45 -16.64
CA THR A 33 7.48 -8.67 -17.46
C THR A 33 6.96 -9.93 -16.78
N HIS A 34 6.77 -9.93 -15.46
CA HIS A 34 6.37 -11.14 -14.72
C HIS A 34 5.15 -10.95 -13.83
N VAL A 35 4.98 -9.77 -13.21
CA VAL A 35 3.92 -9.55 -12.22
C VAL A 35 2.68 -8.92 -12.86
N PHE A 36 2.87 -7.85 -13.64
CA PHE A 36 1.78 -7.03 -14.18
C PHE A 36 1.67 -7.11 -15.70
N THR A 37 2.00 -8.28 -16.30
CA THR A 37 1.78 -8.48 -17.74
C THR A 37 0.29 -8.54 -18.04
N SER A 38 -0.12 -8.10 -19.23
CA SER A 38 -1.54 -8.19 -19.65
C SER A 38 -2.07 -9.62 -19.51
N MET A 39 -1.29 -10.61 -19.95
CA MET A 39 -1.65 -12.03 -19.81
C MET A 39 -1.91 -12.45 -18.35
N LYS A 40 -1.08 -12.00 -17.39
CA LYS A 40 -1.29 -12.29 -15.96
C LYS A 40 -2.52 -11.57 -15.41
N LEU A 41 -2.72 -10.32 -15.81
CA LEU A 41 -3.87 -9.52 -15.39
C LEU A 41 -5.19 -10.07 -15.95
N ASP A 42 -5.18 -10.57 -17.18
CA ASP A 42 -6.33 -11.20 -17.83
C ASP A 42 -6.63 -12.55 -17.17
N ALA A 43 -5.61 -13.38 -16.96
CA ALA A 43 -5.75 -14.67 -16.28
C ALA A 43 -6.29 -14.54 -14.84
N THR A 44 -5.98 -13.43 -14.15
CA THR A 44 -6.45 -13.13 -12.79
C THR A 44 -7.66 -12.19 -12.75
N GLN A 45 -8.26 -11.84 -13.90
CA GLN A 45 -9.38 -10.91 -13.97
C GLN A 45 -10.57 -11.37 -13.10
N TYR A 46 -10.88 -12.67 -13.12
CA TYR A 46 -12.00 -13.21 -12.35
C TYR A 46 -11.78 -13.03 -10.84
N LEU A 47 -10.55 -13.19 -10.35
CA LEU A 47 -10.20 -12.98 -8.94
C LEU A 47 -10.45 -11.54 -8.52
N ARG A 48 -9.99 -10.58 -9.33
CA ARG A 48 -10.22 -9.16 -9.09
C ARG A 48 -11.72 -8.81 -9.10
N ARG A 49 -12.49 -9.37 -10.05
CA ARG A 49 -13.94 -9.21 -10.09
C ARG A 49 -14.60 -9.77 -8.83
N ASN A 50 -14.19 -10.95 -8.36
CA ASN A 50 -14.72 -11.56 -7.15
C ASN A 50 -14.54 -10.63 -5.93
N LYS A 51 -13.37 -9.99 -5.79
CA LYS A 51 -13.12 -9.03 -4.69
C LYS A 51 -13.99 -7.77 -4.76
N ILE A 52 -14.27 -7.28 -5.96
CA ILE A 52 -15.23 -6.19 -6.14
C ILE A 52 -16.66 -6.65 -5.81
N GLN A 53 -17.05 -7.86 -6.19
CA GLN A 53 -18.37 -8.41 -5.84
C GLN A 53 -18.51 -8.63 -4.32
N GLU A 54 -17.47 -9.08 -3.64
CA GLU A 54 -17.44 -9.18 -2.17
C GLU A 54 -17.64 -7.81 -1.52
N LEU A 55 -16.98 -6.76 -2.01
CA LEU A 55 -17.20 -5.39 -1.56
C LEU A 55 -18.66 -4.95 -1.74
N ILE A 56 -19.23 -5.15 -2.94
CA ILE A 56 -20.63 -4.79 -3.24
C ILE A 56 -21.59 -5.55 -2.32
N ALA A 57 -21.37 -6.85 -2.11
CA ALA A 57 -22.18 -7.66 -1.22
C ALA A 57 -22.09 -7.19 0.24
N ASN A 58 -20.90 -6.81 0.71
CA ASN A 58 -20.71 -6.27 2.06
C ASN A 58 -21.40 -4.91 2.26
N VAL A 59 -21.34 -4.04 1.25
CA VAL A 59 -22.08 -2.77 1.23
C VAL A 59 -23.59 -3.04 1.25
N GLY A 60 -24.08 -3.96 0.42
CA GLY A 60 -25.50 -4.34 0.38
C GLY A 60 -26.01 -4.91 1.71
N LYS A 61 -25.23 -5.79 2.37
CA LYS A 61 -25.55 -6.30 3.70
C LYS A 61 -25.68 -5.19 4.74
N SER A 62 -24.77 -4.23 4.73
CA SER A 62 -24.78 -3.10 5.67
C SER A 62 -25.98 -2.18 5.42
N PHE A 63 -26.31 -1.94 4.14
CA PHE A 63 -27.51 -1.20 3.73
C PHE A 63 -28.79 -1.86 4.26
N HIS A 64 -28.96 -3.17 4.10
CA HIS A 64 -30.13 -3.90 4.62
C HIS A 64 -30.25 -3.87 6.14
N LYS A 65 -29.13 -3.72 6.85
CA LYS A 65 -29.09 -3.59 8.32
C LYS A 65 -29.19 -2.14 8.81
N CYS A 66 -29.26 -1.16 7.90
CA CYS A 66 -29.16 0.27 8.22
C CYS A 66 -27.87 0.61 9.02
N GLU A 67 -26.77 -0.09 8.74
CA GLU A 67 -25.47 0.11 9.41
C GLU A 67 -24.57 1.06 8.61
N ALA A 68 -23.88 1.96 9.33
CA ALA A 68 -22.90 2.86 8.72
C ALA A 68 -21.67 2.08 8.25
N ILE A 69 -21.21 2.37 7.04
CA ILE A 69 -20.02 1.74 6.45
C ILE A 69 -18.82 2.67 6.59
N LYS A 70 -17.71 2.15 7.11
CA LYS A 70 -16.40 2.82 7.07
C LYS A 70 -15.79 2.67 5.67
N ILE A 71 -16.19 3.54 4.73
CA ILE A 71 -15.81 3.46 3.31
C ILE A 71 -14.28 3.34 3.13
N GLY A 72 -13.50 4.16 3.82
CA GLY A 72 -12.03 4.12 3.71
C GLY A 72 -11.42 2.78 4.14
N GLN A 73 -12.02 2.09 5.11
CA GLN A 73 -11.61 0.74 5.50
C GLN A 73 -11.98 -0.28 4.43
N ALA A 74 -13.24 -0.24 3.97
CA ALA A 74 -13.72 -1.18 2.96
C ALA A 74 -12.92 -1.12 1.66
N ILE A 75 -12.56 0.09 1.20
CA ILE A 75 -11.73 0.28 0.00
C ILE A 75 -10.29 -0.20 0.23
N PHE A 76 -9.72 0.09 1.40
CA PHE A 76 -8.37 -0.36 1.75
C PHE A 76 -8.28 -1.90 1.73
N ASP A 77 -9.18 -2.55 2.46
CA ASP A 77 -9.19 -4.02 2.60
C ASP A 77 -9.40 -4.69 1.22
N THR A 78 -10.33 -4.15 0.42
CA THR A 78 -10.57 -4.63 -0.95
C THR A 78 -9.34 -4.46 -1.83
N THR A 79 -8.66 -3.32 -1.75
CA THR A 79 -7.47 -3.03 -2.57
C THR A 79 -6.32 -3.97 -2.21
N ILE A 80 -6.06 -4.19 -0.92
CA ILE A 80 -5.04 -5.14 -0.48
C ILE A 80 -5.37 -6.55 -0.94
N ASN A 81 -6.62 -7.01 -0.79
CA ASN A 81 -7.03 -8.34 -1.25
C ASN A 81 -6.94 -8.46 -2.77
N VAL A 82 -7.32 -7.45 -3.55
CA VAL A 82 -7.13 -7.45 -5.02
C VAL A 82 -5.66 -7.62 -5.38
N LEU A 83 -4.76 -6.86 -4.75
CA LEU A 83 -3.33 -6.91 -5.04
C LEU A 83 -2.70 -8.23 -4.59
N SER A 84 -2.93 -8.63 -3.34
CA SER A 84 -2.35 -9.84 -2.77
C SER A 84 -2.84 -11.09 -3.46
N ASN A 85 -4.11 -11.12 -3.86
CA ASN A 85 -4.68 -12.24 -4.60
C ASN A 85 -4.14 -12.29 -6.05
N THR A 86 -3.94 -11.14 -6.69
CA THR A 86 -3.31 -11.09 -8.02
C THR A 86 -1.86 -11.57 -8.02
N ILE A 87 -1.10 -11.24 -6.98
CA ILE A 87 0.35 -11.52 -6.92
C ILE A 87 0.65 -12.90 -6.28
N PHE A 88 -0.08 -13.27 -5.23
CA PHE A 88 0.19 -14.43 -4.39
C PHE A 88 -1.00 -15.39 -4.25
N SER A 89 -2.16 -15.09 -4.85
CA SER A 89 -3.40 -15.87 -4.69
C SER A 89 -3.87 -16.01 -3.24
N VAL A 90 -3.58 -15.01 -2.40
CA VAL A 90 -3.96 -14.96 -0.97
C VAL A 90 -4.69 -13.65 -0.66
N ASP A 91 -5.65 -13.69 0.26
CA ASP A 91 -6.30 -12.50 0.81
C ASP A 91 -5.59 -12.07 2.10
N LEU A 92 -4.90 -10.93 2.08
CA LEU A 92 -4.11 -10.44 3.22
C LEU A 92 -4.88 -9.54 4.18
N ALA A 93 -6.03 -9.02 3.76
CA ALA A 93 -6.90 -8.16 4.54
C ALA A 93 -8.18 -8.91 4.96
N ASP A 94 -8.01 -9.98 5.75
CA ASP A 94 -9.14 -10.62 6.43
C ASP A 94 -9.62 -9.74 7.59
N PRO A 95 -10.87 -9.24 7.57
CA PRO A 95 -11.37 -8.37 8.64
C PRO A 95 -11.37 -9.02 10.03
N ASN A 96 -11.39 -10.35 10.11
CA ASN A 96 -11.36 -11.11 11.37
C ASN A 96 -9.94 -11.45 11.84
N SER A 97 -8.91 -11.13 11.06
CA SER A 97 -7.52 -11.41 11.40
C SER A 97 -6.88 -10.22 12.13
N SER A 98 -6.28 -10.48 13.29
CA SER A 98 -5.49 -9.48 14.03
C SER A 98 -4.28 -9.00 13.22
N SER A 99 -3.65 -9.88 12.44
CA SER A 99 -2.50 -9.52 11.61
C SER A 99 -2.88 -8.61 10.44
N ALA A 100 -4.07 -8.78 9.87
CA ALA A 100 -4.59 -7.90 8.84
C ALA A 100 -4.86 -6.48 9.36
N GLN A 101 -5.40 -6.37 10.58
CA GLN A 101 -5.62 -5.08 11.24
C GLN A 101 -4.29 -4.37 11.55
N GLU A 102 -3.29 -5.10 12.05
CA GLU A 102 -1.95 -4.57 12.30
C GLU A 102 -1.26 -4.13 10.99
N PHE A 103 -1.31 -4.97 9.95
CA PHE A 103 -0.77 -4.63 8.63
C PHE A 103 -1.41 -3.35 8.08
N ARG A 104 -2.74 -3.24 8.15
CA ARG A 104 -3.46 -2.03 7.76
C ARG A 104 -2.99 -0.82 8.55
N LYS A 105 -2.88 -0.93 9.88
CA LYS A 105 -2.39 0.14 10.74
C LYS A 105 -1.01 0.61 10.30
N ILE A 106 -0.07 -0.32 10.10
CA ILE A 106 1.30 -0.01 9.66
C ILE A 106 1.31 0.71 8.31
N VAL A 107 0.56 0.21 7.32
CA VAL A 107 0.48 0.85 5.99
C VAL A 107 -0.13 2.25 6.08
N CYS A 108 -1.20 2.42 6.86
CA CYS A 108 -1.80 3.74 7.08
C CYS A 108 -0.84 4.69 7.79
N ASP A 109 -0.13 4.24 8.82
CA ASP A 109 0.86 5.05 9.54
C ASP A 109 1.99 5.48 8.59
N ILE A 110 2.50 4.57 7.75
CA ILE A 110 3.50 4.90 6.72
C ILE A 110 2.96 5.96 5.76
N MET A 111 1.72 5.83 5.28
CA MET A 111 1.10 6.83 4.38
C MET A 111 0.96 8.20 5.05
N VAL A 112 0.56 8.21 6.33
CA VAL A 112 0.44 9.44 7.11
C VAL A 112 1.80 10.09 7.32
N GLU A 113 2.82 9.34 7.75
CA GLU A 113 4.17 9.86 7.96
C GLU A 113 4.83 10.31 6.65
N ALA A 114 4.64 9.57 5.55
CA ALA A 114 5.14 9.98 4.24
C ALA A 114 4.42 11.21 3.69
N GLY A 115 3.14 11.43 4.04
CA GLY A 115 2.36 12.58 3.57
C GLY A 115 2.54 13.86 4.40
N LYS A 116 3.08 13.75 5.63
CA LYS A 116 3.27 14.89 6.53
C LYS A 116 4.37 15.82 6.00
N PRO A 117 4.12 17.14 5.92
CA PRO A 117 5.16 18.11 5.62
C PRO A 117 6.29 18.06 6.67
N ASN A 118 7.53 17.87 6.23
CA ASN A 118 8.70 17.95 7.08
C ASN A 118 9.60 19.11 6.63
N LEU A 119 9.87 20.06 7.54
CA LEU A 119 10.72 21.22 7.24
C LEU A 119 12.13 20.81 6.77
N ALA A 120 12.65 19.67 7.23
CA ALA A 120 13.92 19.14 6.79
C ALA A 120 13.94 18.74 5.29
N ASP A 121 12.77 18.49 4.68
CA ASP A 121 12.66 18.25 3.24
C ASP A 121 12.88 19.52 2.41
N TYR A 122 12.54 20.69 2.97
CA TYR A 122 12.64 22.00 2.31
C TYR A 122 13.92 22.75 2.69
N PHE A 123 14.41 22.57 3.91
CA PHE A 123 15.58 23.26 4.45
C PHE A 123 16.67 22.24 4.83
N PRO A 124 17.65 21.98 3.94
CA PRO A 124 18.67 20.94 4.16
C PRO A 124 19.47 21.09 5.45
N LEU A 125 19.62 22.31 5.96
CA LEU A 125 20.30 22.60 7.23
C LEU A 125 19.58 21.95 8.43
N LEU A 126 18.25 21.84 8.39
CA LEU A 126 17.44 21.24 9.44
C LEU A 126 17.55 19.70 9.49
N LYS A 127 18.06 19.05 8.44
CA LYS A 127 18.25 17.58 8.42
C LYS A 127 19.19 17.06 9.52
N LYS A 128 20.09 17.91 10.03
CA LYS A 128 21.01 17.54 11.11
C LYS A 128 20.38 17.67 12.50
N ILE A 129 19.35 18.51 12.63
CA ILE A 129 18.67 18.81 13.89
C ILE A 129 17.48 17.87 14.09
N ASP A 130 16.94 17.33 12.99
CA ASP A 130 15.73 16.49 12.96
C ASP A 130 14.59 17.06 13.82
N PRO A 131 14.00 18.21 13.42
CA PRO A 131 13.03 18.94 14.25
C PRO A 131 11.75 18.16 14.57
N LYS A 132 11.53 17.03 13.88
CA LYS A 132 10.36 16.18 14.02
C LYS A 132 10.71 14.79 14.57
N GLY A 133 11.99 14.52 14.87
CA GLY A 133 12.43 13.22 15.40
C GLY A 133 12.10 12.05 14.47
N VAL A 134 12.07 12.29 13.15
CA VAL A 134 11.63 11.29 12.18
C VAL A 134 12.73 10.27 11.89
N ARG A 135 13.97 10.59 12.25
CA ARG A 135 15.13 9.70 12.08
C ARG A 135 15.32 8.95 13.41
N CYS A 136 15.31 7.62 13.33
CA CYS A 136 15.62 6.73 14.45
C CYS A 136 17.04 6.94 14.97
#